data_AF-A0A397ADG6-F1
#
_entry.id   AF-A0A397ADG6-F1
#
_cell.length_a   1.000
_cell.length_b   1.000
_cell.length_c   1.000
_cell.angle_alpha   90.00
_cell.angle_beta   90.00
_cell.angle_gamma   90.00
#
_symmetry.space_group_name_H-M   'P 1'
#
loop_
_entity.id
_entity.type
_entity.pdbx_description
1 polymer ?
#
loop_
_entity_poly.entity_id
_entity_poly.type
_entity_poly.pdbx_seq_one_letter_code
_entity_poly.pdbx_strand_id
1 'polypeptide(L)'
;MNSAVTRSLPVTCGTLLVGAILSSVRARRLTAPSSTFVALGVATGVFRVLNHVRRSGNSKLAAAAASVVFFQLCSASHRQVVLSYGILEVLLQMYWDHRCLPAPVEHLLALGATMRVGYAYLVHADWLPPSTVRTLDYQINIPVAHLDRFRRIIHTNELTRCATMHPDRSCRQFAITGTLNLLCRSTQVFVPLQCLSLAASVFVARKQTSVQWPALANNVGRSVVFLTGANMAPLLLSCSLPQTRHKLTALVASTLPYLMLQVEPRKRRASVLKAIACWTLVSLQLQATSSRV
;
A
#
# COMPACT_ATOMS: atom_id res chain seq x y z
N MET A 1 -5.65 -13.67 30.69
CA MET A 1 -4.38 -13.42 29.98
C MET A 1 -3.69 -14.66 29.39
N ASN A 2 -4.17 -15.90 29.61
CA ASN A 2 -3.40 -17.11 29.25
C ASN A 2 -3.75 -17.81 27.91
N SER A 3 -4.85 -17.47 27.20
CA SER A 3 -5.21 -18.17 25.95
C SER A 3 -4.64 -17.56 24.67
N ALA A 4 -4.22 -16.30 24.73
CA ALA A 4 -3.62 -15.58 23.60
C ALA A 4 -2.11 -15.85 23.51
N VAL A 5 -1.43 -15.91 24.67
CA VAL A 5 0.00 -16.21 24.78
C VAL A 5 0.30 -17.66 24.41
N THR A 6 -0.54 -18.60 24.83
CA THR A 6 -0.39 -20.04 24.49
C THR A 6 -0.64 -20.32 23.01
N ARG A 7 -1.52 -19.57 22.35
CA ARG A 7 -1.77 -19.68 20.90
C ARG A 7 -0.70 -18.99 20.04
N SER A 8 -0.07 -17.93 20.52
CA SER A 8 0.98 -17.21 19.78
C SER A 8 2.35 -17.85 19.92
N LEU A 9 2.61 -18.59 21.01
CA LEU A 9 3.88 -19.27 21.27
C LEU A 9 4.34 -20.22 20.14
N PRO A 10 3.53 -21.18 19.65
CA PRO A 10 3.97 -22.10 18.61
C PRO A 10 4.22 -21.42 17.26
N VAL A 11 3.45 -20.39 16.92
CA VAL A 11 3.63 -19.59 15.69
C VAL A 11 4.89 -18.74 15.77
N THR A 12 5.22 -18.25 16.96
CA THR A 12 6.43 -17.44 17.22
C THR A 12 7.68 -18.32 17.21
N CYS A 13 7.63 -19.46 17.89
CA CYS A 13 8.71 -20.44 17.87
C CYS A 13 8.91 -20.98 16.44
N GLY A 14 7.83 -21.23 15.69
CA GLY A 14 7.90 -21.66 14.30
C GLY A 14 8.55 -20.62 13.38
N THR A 15 8.18 -19.34 13.50
CA THR A 15 8.79 -18.28 12.68
C THR A 15 10.25 -18.02 13.03
N LEU A 16 10.62 -18.04 14.31
CA LEU A 16 12.02 -17.93 14.75
C LEU A 16 12.85 -19.16 14.34
N LEU A 17 12.29 -20.37 14.43
CA LEU A 17 12.94 -21.60 14.00
C LEU A 17 13.18 -21.59 12.48
N VAL A 18 12.17 -21.21 11.69
CA VAL A 18 12.29 -21.09 10.23
C VAL A 18 13.30 -20.01 9.85
N GLY A 19 13.29 -18.86 10.55
CA GLY A 19 14.29 -17.80 10.35
C GLY A 19 15.71 -18.25 10.70
N ALA A 20 15.88 -19.00 11.80
CA ALA A 20 17.17 -19.55 12.21
C ALA A 20 17.66 -20.66 11.28
N ILE A 21 16.77 -21.53 10.79
CA ILE A 21 17.08 -22.58 9.81
C ILE A 21 17.47 -21.94 8.48
N LEU A 22 16.69 -20.99 7.96
CA LEU A 22 17.01 -20.27 6.73
C LEU A 22 18.33 -19.51 6.84
N SER A 23 18.60 -18.87 7.99
CA SER A 23 19.88 -18.18 8.23
C SER A 23 21.06 -19.17 8.30
N SER A 24 20.86 -20.33 8.92
CA SER A 24 21.90 -21.35 9.12
C SER A 24 22.21 -22.15 7.85
N VAL A 25 21.18 -22.50 7.07
CA VAL A 25 21.32 -23.16 5.75
C VAL A 25 22.05 -22.25 4.76
N ARG A 26 21.85 -20.94 4.86
CA ARG A 26 22.43 -19.93 3.97
C ARG A 26 23.89 -19.58 4.29
N ALA A 27 24.36 -19.82 5.51
CA ALA A 27 25.71 -19.44 5.94
C ALA A 27 26.67 -20.61 6.24
N ARG A 28 26.21 -21.88 6.23
CA ARG A 28 26.94 -23.07 6.72
C ARG A 28 27.58 -22.90 8.12
N ARG A 29 27.15 -21.89 8.88
CA ARG A 29 27.47 -21.59 10.29
C ARG A 29 26.25 -20.87 10.88
N LEU A 30 26.04 -21.04 12.19
CA LEU A 30 24.96 -20.38 12.94
C LEU A 30 25.19 -18.86 12.93
N THR A 31 24.43 -18.13 12.12
CA THR A 31 24.40 -16.67 12.07
C THR A 31 23.13 -16.12 12.70
N ALA A 32 23.25 -14.98 13.37
CA ALA A 32 22.15 -14.35 14.09
C ALA A 32 21.02 -13.89 13.13
N PRO A 33 19.75 -13.99 13.55
CA PRO A 33 18.61 -13.60 12.72
C PRO A 33 18.63 -12.11 12.38
N SER A 34 18.09 -11.76 11.20
CA SER A 34 18.02 -10.37 10.74
C SER A 34 17.25 -9.48 11.73
N SER A 35 17.57 -8.19 11.77
CA SER A 35 16.91 -7.20 12.66
C SER A 35 15.38 -7.18 12.52
N THR A 36 14.85 -7.66 11.39
CA THR A 36 13.43 -7.81 11.09
C THR A 36 12.81 -9.06 11.75
N PHE A 37 13.54 -10.19 11.80
CA PHE A 37 13.15 -11.36 12.60
C PHE A 37 13.22 -11.06 14.09
N VAL A 38 14.21 -10.26 14.47
CA VAL A 38 14.33 -9.71 15.82
C VAL A 38 13.14 -8.79 16.14
N ALA A 39 12.67 -7.96 15.20
CA ALA A 39 11.45 -7.14 15.36
C ALA A 39 10.15 -7.95 15.41
N LEU A 40 10.05 -9.04 14.63
CA LEU A 40 8.97 -10.02 14.72
C LEU A 40 9.00 -10.79 16.05
N GLY A 41 10.19 -11.06 16.62
CA GLY A 41 10.37 -11.62 17.96
C GLY A 41 10.22 -10.61 19.12
N VAL A 42 10.39 -9.30 18.87
CA VAL A 42 10.05 -8.22 19.82
C VAL A 42 8.55 -8.20 20.06
N ALA A 43 7.75 -8.44 19.02
CA ALA A 43 6.29 -8.46 19.09
C ALA A 43 5.72 -9.55 20.01
N THR A 44 6.54 -10.53 20.43
CA THR A 44 6.13 -11.64 21.33
C THR A 44 6.89 -11.66 22.65
N GLY A 45 7.54 -10.55 23.02
CA GLY A 45 8.03 -10.34 24.39
C GLY A 45 9.36 -10.99 24.74
N VAL A 46 10.21 -11.34 23.77
CA VAL A 46 11.54 -11.93 24.04
C VAL A 46 12.65 -10.87 24.19
N PHE A 47 12.33 -9.59 23.97
CA PHE A 47 13.34 -8.52 24.00
C PHE A 47 13.85 -8.14 25.40
N ARG A 48 13.12 -8.46 26.48
CA ARG A 48 13.58 -8.15 27.84
C ARG A 48 14.82 -8.94 28.24
N VAL A 49 14.99 -10.16 27.70
CA VAL A 49 16.13 -11.03 28.02
C VAL A 49 17.38 -10.63 27.23
N LEU A 50 17.25 -10.34 25.94
CA LEU A 50 18.38 -9.98 25.06
C LEU A 50 18.90 -8.55 25.30
N ASN A 51 18.05 -7.63 25.75
CA ASN A 51 18.45 -6.25 26.02
C ASN A 51 19.19 -6.09 27.37
N HIS A 52 19.04 -7.06 28.29
CA HIS A 52 19.83 -7.11 29.52
C HIS A 52 21.31 -7.45 29.23
N VAL A 53 21.55 -8.21 28.15
CA VAL A 53 22.90 -8.61 27.73
C VAL A 53 23.67 -7.47 27.03
N ARG A 54 23.00 -6.45 26.49
CA ARG A 54 23.61 -5.62 25.43
C ARG A 54 23.72 -4.11 25.66
N ARG A 55 23.65 -3.62 26.91
CA ARG A 55 24.00 -2.23 27.35
C ARG A 55 24.11 -1.16 26.23
N SER A 56 23.03 -0.88 25.48
CA SER A 56 23.01 0.24 24.53
C SER A 56 21.69 1.00 24.58
N GLY A 57 21.82 2.32 24.76
CA GLY A 57 20.72 3.25 24.96
C GLY A 57 20.00 3.60 23.66
N ASN A 58 18.69 3.85 23.78
CA ASN A 58 17.79 4.43 22.78
C ASN A 58 17.19 3.54 21.65
N SER A 59 17.29 2.21 21.70
CA SER A 59 16.45 1.31 20.86
C SER A 59 15.05 1.05 21.43
N LYS A 60 14.84 1.36 22.72
CA LYS A 60 13.69 0.93 23.53
C LYS A 60 12.40 1.68 23.19
N LEU A 61 12.48 2.97 22.89
CA LEU A 61 11.32 3.83 22.58
C LEU A 61 10.79 3.58 21.17
N ALA A 62 11.68 3.41 20.20
CA ALA A 62 11.31 3.04 18.84
C ALA A 62 10.71 1.61 18.79
N ALA A 63 11.29 0.66 19.54
CA ALA A 63 10.75 -0.69 19.66
C ALA A 63 9.41 -0.73 20.41
N ALA A 64 9.22 0.11 21.44
CA ALA A 64 7.95 0.22 22.16
C ALA A 64 6.86 0.92 21.33
N ALA A 65 7.20 1.98 20.59
CA ALA A 65 6.27 2.62 19.67
C ALA A 65 5.89 1.69 18.51
N ALA A 66 6.87 0.98 17.93
CA ALA A 66 6.64 -0.03 16.91
C ALA A 66 5.81 -1.20 17.44
N SER A 67 6.02 -1.63 18.69
CA SER A 67 5.22 -2.71 19.30
C SER A 67 3.80 -2.27 19.62
N VAL A 68 3.58 -1.05 20.12
CA VAL A 68 2.22 -0.51 20.35
C VAL A 68 1.46 -0.37 19.03
N VAL A 69 2.09 0.16 17.99
CA VAL A 69 1.50 0.27 16.65
C VAL A 69 1.23 -1.13 16.08
N PHE A 70 2.16 -2.08 16.25
CA PHE A 70 1.96 -3.47 15.82
C PHE A 70 0.85 -4.16 16.61
N PHE A 71 0.73 -3.97 17.92
CA PHE A 71 -0.34 -4.54 18.76
C PHE A 71 -1.72 -3.94 18.41
N GLN A 72 -1.79 -2.64 18.12
CA GLN A 72 -3.01 -2.00 17.63
C GLN A 72 -3.39 -2.53 16.23
N LEU A 73 -2.41 -2.73 15.35
CA LEU A 73 -2.63 -3.31 14.02
C LEU A 73 -2.91 -4.83 14.07
N CYS A 74 -2.48 -5.54 15.10
CA CYS A 74 -2.80 -6.95 15.35
C CYS A 74 -4.13 -7.16 16.08
N SER A 75 -4.82 -6.09 16.48
CA SER A 75 -6.25 -6.18 16.78
C SER A 75 -6.99 -6.72 15.54
N ALA A 76 -8.07 -7.47 15.74
CA ALA A 76 -8.63 -8.38 14.74
C ALA A 76 -8.94 -7.76 13.36
N SER A 77 -9.16 -6.44 13.28
CA SER A 77 -9.50 -5.72 12.05
C SER A 77 -8.33 -5.48 11.08
N HIS A 78 -7.06 -5.52 11.52
CA HIS A 78 -5.91 -5.12 10.69
C HIS A 78 -4.79 -6.16 10.59
N ARG A 79 -4.98 -7.35 11.20
CA ARG A 79 -4.01 -8.46 11.20
C ARG A 79 -3.49 -8.84 9.80
N GLN A 80 -4.37 -8.82 8.80
CA GLN A 80 -4.02 -9.18 7.42
C GLN A 80 -3.06 -8.18 6.77
N VAL A 81 -3.19 -6.89 7.11
CA VAL A 81 -2.31 -5.83 6.60
C VAL A 81 -0.90 -6.02 7.15
N VAL A 82 -0.79 -6.29 8.45
CA VAL A 82 0.49 -6.55 9.13
C VAL A 82 1.18 -7.78 8.57
N LEU A 83 0.44 -8.89 8.43
CA LEU A 83 0.97 -10.13 7.88
C LEU A 83 1.46 -9.93 6.44
N SER A 84 0.69 -9.22 5.61
CA SER A 84 1.05 -8.92 4.23
C SER A 84 2.30 -8.05 4.13
N TYR A 85 2.45 -7.06 5.01
CA TYR A 85 3.67 -6.25 5.09
C TYR A 85 4.88 -7.08 5.51
N GLY A 86 4.73 -7.95 6.51
CA GLY A 86 5.79 -8.85 6.97
C GLY A 86 6.25 -9.80 5.87
N ILE A 87 5.31 -10.44 5.15
CA ILE A 87 5.60 -11.30 3.99
C ILE A 87 6.36 -10.51 2.91
N LEU A 88 5.90 -9.30 2.59
CA LEU A 88 6.52 -8.47 1.56
C LEU A 88 7.96 -8.09 1.92
N GLU A 89 8.24 -7.77 3.18
CA GLU A 89 9.60 -7.46 3.63
C GLU A 89 10.54 -8.65 3.52
N VAL A 90 10.06 -9.86 3.86
CA VAL A 90 10.85 -11.09 3.69
C VAL A 90 11.13 -11.36 2.22
N LEU A 91 10.13 -11.21 1.34
CA LEU A 91 10.30 -11.36 -0.10
C LEU A 91 11.26 -10.31 -0.67
N LEU A 92 11.18 -9.06 -0.22
CA LEU A 92 12.09 -8.00 -0.64
C LEU A 92 13.52 -8.30 -0.20
N GLN A 93 13.74 -8.72 1.04
CA GLN A 93 15.08 -9.12 1.52
C GLN A 93 15.64 -10.27 0.69
N MET A 94 14.85 -11.31 0.46
CA MET A 94 15.23 -12.44 -0.39
C MET A 94 15.58 -11.99 -1.82
N TYR A 95 14.78 -11.09 -2.40
CA TYR A 95 15.04 -10.54 -3.73
C TYR A 95 16.34 -9.71 -3.76
N TRP A 96 16.59 -8.85 -2.77
CA TRP A 96 17.80 -8.02 -2.73
C TRP A 96 19.08 -8.85 -2.65
N ASP A 97 19.04 -9.95 -1.92
CA ASP A 97 20.17 -10.85 -1.74
C ASP A 97 20.46 -11.71 -2.98
N HIS A 98 19.47 -11.96 -3.83
CA HIS A 98 19.59 -12.87 -4.98
C HIS A 98 19.47 -12.18 -6.35
N ARG A 99 19.00 -10.93 -6.40
CA ARG A 99 18.71 -10.15 -7.64
C ARG A 99 18.17 -11.01 -8.77
N CYS A 100 17.15 -11.79 -8.44
CA CYS A 100 16.73 -12.93 -9.25
C CYS A 100 15.84 -12.58 -10.45
N LEU A 101 15.46 -11.31 -10.64
CA LEU A 101 14.55 -10.91 -11.71
C LEU A 101 15.17 -9.80 -12.58
N PRO A 102 14.97 -9.84 -13.91
CA PRO A 102 15.34 -8.73 -14.78
C PRO A 102 14.32 -7.59 -14.68
N ALA A 103 14.77 -6.35 -14.89
CA ALA A 103 13.96 -5.13 -14.83
C ALA A 103 12.59 -5.17 -15.57
N PRO A 104 12.46 -5.72 -16.79
CA PRO A 104 11.14 -5.83 -17.44
C PRO A 104 10.15 -6.68 -16.64
N VAL A 105 10.61 -7.75 -15.98
CA VAL A 105 9.75 -8.62 -15.18
C VAL A 105 9.28 -7.90 -13.92
N GLU A 106 10.13 -7.09 -13.29
CA GLU A 106 9.72 -6.24 -12.16
C GLU A 106 8.65 -5.24 -12.54
N HIS A 107 8.78 -4.62 -13.72
CA HIS A 107 7.78 -3.70 -14.24
C HIS A 107 6.44 -4.40 -14.54
N LEU A 108 6.46 -5.62 -15.08
CA LEU A 108 5.25 -6.41 -15.31
C LEU A 108 4.59 -6.83 -13.99
N LEU A 109 5.36 -7.24 -12.98
CA LEU A 109 4.84 -7.58 -11.66
C LEU A 109 4.22 -6.36 -10.97
N ALA A 110 4.88 -5.20 -11.04
CA ALA A 110 4.39 -3.96 -10.48
C ALA A 110 3.10 -3.47 -11.17
N LEU A 111 3.04 -3.60 -12.50
CA LEU A 111 1.83 -3.33 -13.28
C LEU A 111 0.71 -4.28 -12.87
N GLY A 112 0.97 -5.59 -12.82
CA GLY A 112 -0.02 -6.60 -12.45
C GLY A 112 -0.57 -6.41 -11.04
N ALA A 113 0.29 -6.08 -10.07
CA ALA A 113 -0.13 -5.76 -8.70
C ALA A 113 -1.04 -4.52 -8.66
N THR A 114 -0.67 -3.47 -9.39
CA THR A 114 -1.47 -2.24 -9.48
C THR A 114 -2.82 -2.49 -10.15
N MET A 115 -2.81 -3.22 -11.27
CA MET A 115 -4.02 -3.62 -11.99
C MET A 115 -4.95 -4.43 -11.11
N ARG A 116 -4.41 -5.38 -10.34
CA ARG A 116 -5.20 -6.21 -9.43
C ARG A 116 -5.91 -5.38 -8.38
N VAL A 117 -5.22 -4.43 -7.73
CA VAL A 117 -5.83 -3.56 -6.72
C VAL A 117 -6.93 -2.69 -7.34
N GLY A 118 -6.66 -2.07 -8.49
CA GLY A 118 -7.66 -1.26 -9.20
C GLY A 118 -8.89 -2.05 -9.64
N TYR A 119 -8.66 -3.26 -10.17
CA TYR A 119 -9.72 -4.16 -10.60
C TYR A 119 -10.55 -4.67 -9.43
N ALA A 120 -9.91 -5.11 -8.35
CA ALA A 120 -10.59 -5.52 -7.13
C ALA A 120 -11.44 -4.37 -6.58
N TYR A 121 -10.89 -3.17 -6.47
CA TYR A 121 -11.63 -2.00 -5.98
C TYR A 121 -12.93 -1.69 -6.74
N LEU A 122 -12.95 -1.89 -8.05
CA LEU A 122 -14.12 -1.59 -8.90
C LEU A 122 -15.07 -2.77 -9.10
N VAL A 123 -14.55 -4.00 -9.21
CA VAL A 123 -15.34 -5.19 -9.61
C VAL A 123 -15.56 -6.14 -8.42
N HIS A 124 -14.64 -6.20 -7.47
CA HIS A 124 -14.68 -7.12 -6.34
C HIS A 124 -14.23 -6.41 -5.06
N ALA A 125 -14.98 -5.38 -4.67
CA ALA A 125 -14.63 -4.54 -3.52
C ALA A 125 -14.61 -5.35 -2.21
N ASP A 126 -15.29 -6.49 -2.17
CA ASP A 126 -15.25 -7.50 -1.12
C ASP A 126 -13.87 -8.16 -0.96
N TRP A 127 -13.02 -8.13 -1.99
CA TRP A 127 -11.62 -8.57 -1.90
C TRP A 127 -10.70 -7.50 -1.33
N LEU A 128 -11.23 -6.42 -0.77
CA LEU A 128 -10.44 -5.40 -0.07
C LEU A 128 -11.05 -5.14 1.31
N PRO A 129 -10.22 -4.77 2.31
CA PRO A 129 -10.75 -4.36 3.60
C PRO A 129 -11.66 -3.13 3.44
N PRO A 130 -12.76 -3.03 4.21
CA PRO A 130 -13.69 -1.89 4.12
C PRO A 130 -13.01 -0.53 4.34
N SER A 131 -11.99 -0.47 5.20
CA SER A 131 -11.20 0.76 5.42
C SER A 131 -10.43 1.20 4.17
N THR A 132 -9.88 0.24 3.42
CA THR A 132 -9.16 0.48 2.17
C THR A 132 -10.12 0.97 1.09
N VAL A 133 -11.28 0.33 0.96
CA VAL A 133 -12.32 0.77 -0.01
C VAL A 133 -12.75 2.21 0.28
N ARG A 134 -13.03 2.55 1.55
CA ARG A 134 -13.38 3.93 1.95
C ARG A 134 -12.28 4.94 1.63
N THR A 135 -11.02 4.56 1.79
CA THR A 135 -9.89 5.43 1.46
C THR A 135 -9.81 5.68 -0.05
N LEU A 136 -10.01 4.64 -0.85
CA LEU A 136 -10.03 4.75 -2.32
C LEU A 136 -11.25 5.53 -2.82
N ASP A 137 -12.42 5.35 -2.21
CA ASP A 137 -13.65 6.12 -2.50
C ASP A 137 -13.45 7.61 -2.22
N TYR A 138 -12.79 7.93 -1.10
CA TYR A 138 -12.45 9.30 -0.77
C TYR A 138 -11.49 9.92 -1.81
N GLN A 139 -10.53 9.13 -2.31
CA GLN A 139 -9.54 9.57 -3.28
C GLN A 139 -10.11 9.76 -4.69
N ILE A 140 -11.07 8.95 -5.13
CA ILE A 140 -11.61 9.02 -6.50
C ILE A 140 -12.53 10.23 -6.73
N ASN A 141 -12.97 10.89 -5.65
CA ASN A 141 -13.75 12.13 -5.68
C ASN A 141 -15.07 12.01 -6.46
N ILE A 142 -15.69 10.84 -6.41
CA ILE A 142 -17.05 10.55 -6.88
C ILE A 142 -17.93 10.31 -5.64
N PRO A 143 -19.20 10.75 -5.62
CA PRO A 143 -20.10 10.45 -4.52
C PRO A 143 -20.16 8.95 -4.23
N VAL A 144 -20.07 8.56 -2.94
CA VAL A 144 -20.04 7.15 -2.52
C VAL A 144 -21.25 6.37 -3.03
N ALA A 145 -22.45 6.98 -3.00
CA ALA A 145 -23.66 6.38 -3.54
C ALA A 145 -23.56 6.01 -5.03
N HIS A 146 -22.85 6.83 -5.83
CA HIS A 146 -22.64 6.57 -7.25
C HIS A 146 -21.64 5.42 -7.45
N LEU A 147 -20.58 5.35 -6.63
CA LEU A 147 -19.61 4.26 -6.66
C LEU A 147 -20.24 2.92 -6.26
N ASP A 148 -21.05 2.90 -5.20
CA ASP A 148 -21.75 1.69 -4.76
C ASP A 148 -22.80 1.23 -5.77
N ARG A 149 -23.48 2.18 -6.42
CA ARG A 149 -24.37 1.86 -7.54
C ARG A 149 -23.58 1.31 -8.73
N PHE A 150 -22.45 1.93 -9.09
CA PHE A 150 -21.59 1.47 -10.18
C PHE A 150 -21.06 0.06 -9.94
N ARG A 151 -20.55 -0.24 -8.75
CA ARG A 151 -20.06 -1.58 -8.37
C ARG A 151 -21.10 -2.68 -8.49
N ARG A 152 -22.40 -2.36 -8.31
CA ARG A 152 -23.48 -3.33 -8.55
C ARG A 152 -23.74 -3.51 -10.04
N ILE A 153 -23.83 -2.40 -10.77
CA ILE A 153 -24.18 -2.39 -12.21
C ILE A 153 -23.07 -2.96 -13.10
N ILE A 154 -21.81 -2.90 -12.66
CA ILE A 154 -20.68 -3.43 -13.43
C ILE A 154 -20.82 -4.93 -13.74
N HIS A 155 -21.66 -5.66 -12.99
CA HIS A 155 -21.98 -7.07 -13.21
C HIS A 155 -23.17 -7.30 -14.14
N THR A 156 -24.14 -6.38 -14.19
CA THR A 156 -25.40 -6.55 -14.94
C THR A 156 -25.41 -5.81 -16.27
N ASN A 157 -24.56 -4.80 -16.45
CA ASN A 157 -24.52 -3.89 -17.61
C ASN A 157 -25.86 -3.17 -17.90
N GLU A 158 -26.70 -2.98 -16.87
CA GLU A 158 -28.01 -2.33 -17.02
C GLU A 158 -27.92 -0.84 -17.36
N LEU A 159 -26.89 -0.16 -16.84
CA LEU A 159 -26.66 1.27 -17.07
C LEU A 159 -25.24 1.51 -17.54
N THR A 160 -25.05 2.57 -18.35
CA THR A 160 -23.72 2.96 -18.80
C THR A 160 -22.86 3.49 -17.66
N ARG A 161 -21.54 3.37 -17.79
CA ARG A 161 -20.60 3.80 -16.74
C ARG A 161 -20.73 5.31 -16.49
N CYS A 162 -20.83 6.10 -17.55
CA CYS A 162 -21.05 7.55 -17.46
C CYS A 162 -22.34 7.91 -16.72
N ALA A 163 -23.46 7.26 -17.06
CA ALA A 163 -24.75 7.52 -16.40
C ALA A 163 -24.73 7.18 -14.90
N THR A 164 -23.89 6.23 -14.48
CA THR A 164 -23.75 5.89 -13.05
C THR A 164 -22.78 6.79 -12.29
N MET A 165 -21.63 7.13 -12.89
CA MET A 165 -20.58 7.90 -12.19
C MET A 165 -20.90 9.39 -12.13
N HIS A 166 -21.52 9.96 -13.16
CA HIS A 166 -21.81 11.38 -13.26
C HIS A 166 -23.14 11.67 -14.00
N PRO A 167 -24.29 11.20 -13.45
CA PRO A 167 -25.60 11.30 -14.11
C PRO A 167 -25.97 12.72 -14.55
N ASP A 168 -25.67 13.72 -13.71
CA ASP A 168 -26.10 15.11 -13.92
C ASP A 168 -25.04 15.98 -14.64
N ARG A 169 -24.00 15.36 -15.21
CA ARG A 169 -22.89 16.09 -15.83
C ARG A 169 -22.46 15.46 -17.14
N SER A 170 -22.12 16.32 -18.11
CA SER A 170 -21.41 15.85 -19.31
C SER A 170 -20.03 15.30 -18.96
N CYS A 171 -19.49 14.36 -19.75
CA CYS A 171 -18.15 13.82 -19.55
C CYS A 171 -17.07 14.92 -19.50
N ARG A 172 -17.24 16.00 -20.27
CA ARG A 172 -16.34 17.16 -20.28
C ARG A 172 -16.40 17.94 -18.96
N GLN A 173 -17.59 18.24 -18.46
CA GLN A 173 -17.74 18.92 -17.16
C GLN A 173 -17.19 18.06 -16.04
N PHE A 174 -17.50 16.76 -16.06
CA PHE A 174 -16.94 15.80 -15.11
C PHE A 174 -15.41 15.76 -15.16
N ALA A 175 -14.82 15.74 -16.36
CA ALA A 175 -13.37 15.77 -16.55
C ALA A 175 -12.73 17.01 -15.92
N ILE A 176 -13.25 18.20 -16.25
CA ILE A 176 -12.69 19.47 -15.77
C ILE A 176 -12.86 19.61 -14.26
N THR A 177 -14.10 19.48 -13.76
CA THR A 177 -14.39 19.65 -12.33
C THR A 177 -13.73 18.57 -11.49
N GLY A 178 -13.73 17.31 -11.96
CA GLY A 178 -13.06 16.19 -11.30
C GLY A 178 -11.55 16.42 -11.17
N THR A 179 -10.89 16.82 -12.27
CA THR A 179 -9.45 17.12 -12.28
C THR A 179 -9.10 18.27 -11.34
N LEU A 180 -9.84 19.38 -11.38
CA LEU A 180 -9.56 20.54 -10.52
C LEU A 180 -9.73 20.21 -9.03
N ASN A 181 -10.80 19.49 -8.67
CA ASN A 181 -11.03 19.08 -7.29
C ASN A 181 -9.96 18.09 -6.81
N LEU A 182 -9.55 17.14 -7.65
CA LEU A 182 -8.48 16.20 -7.32
C LEU A 182 -7.12 16.88 -7.20
N LEU A 183 -6.84 17.89 -8.04
CA LEU A 183 -5.62 18.69 -7.96
C LEU A 183 -5.56 19.45 -6.63
N CYS A 184 -6.66 20.09 -6.24
CA CYS A 184 -6.77 20.79 -4.96
C CYS A 184 -6.55 19.83 -3.78
N ARG A 185 -7.26 18.69 -3.75
CA ARG A 185 -7.08 17.66 -2.71
C ARG A 185 -5.66 17.10 -2.67
N SER A 186 -5.07 16.80 -3.83
CA SER A 186 -3.70 16.28 -3.90
C SER A 186 -2.70 17.28 -3.32
N THR A 187 -2.91 18.57 -3.59
CA THR A 187 -2.09 19.65 -3.01
C THR A 187 -2.28 19.74 -1.49
N GLN A 188 -3.52 19.64 -1.00
CA GLN A 188 -3.84 19.61 0.43
C GLN A 188 -3.22 18.41 1.17
N VAL A 189 -2.94 17.30 0.47
CA VAL A 189 -2.26 16.14 1.06
C VAL A 189 -0.74 16.32 1.05
N PHE A 190 -0.14 16.64 -0.11
CA PHE A 190 1.32 16.62 -0.24
C PHE A 190 2.02 17.85 0.33
N VAL A 191 1.40 19.02 0.30
CA VAL A 191 2.04 20.24 0.83
C VAL A 191 2.26 20.12 2.35
N PRO A 192 1.26 19.77 3.18
CA PRO A 192 1.47 19.61 4.62
C PRO A 192 2.47 18.48 4.95
N LEU A 193 2.41 17.35 4.25
CA LEU A 193 3.37 16.26 4.42
C LEU A 193 4.81 16.71 4.15
N GLN A 194 5.00 17.55 3.12
CA GLN A 194 6.32 18.06 2.80
C GLN A 194 6.80 19.09 3.83
N CYS A 195 5.91 19.96 4.33
CA CYS A 195 6.22 20.88 5.42
C CYS A 195 6.62 20.12 6.69
N LEU A 196 5.90 19.07 7.06
CA LEU A 196 6.23 18.21 8.21
C LEU A 196 7.57 17.50 8.03
N SER A 197 7.85 16.98 6.82
CA SER A 197 9.13 16.35 6.51
C SER A 197 10.31 17.32 6.63
N LEU A 198 10.13 18.58 6.20
CA LEU A 198 11.15 19.62 6.34
C LEU A 198 11.35 20.00 7.81
N ALA A 199 10.26 20.24 8.54
CA ALA A 199 10.31 20.53 9.96
C ALA A 199 11.03 19.41 10.73
N ALA A 200 10.72 18.15 10.46
CA ALA A 200 11.41 17.01 11.08
C ALA A 200 12.92 17.01 10.76
N SER A 201 13.33 17.32 9.53
CA SER A 201 14.75 17.36 9.18
C SER A 201 15.53 18.48 9.88
N VAL A 202 14.89 19.63 10.09
CA VAL A 202 15.47 20.80 10.77
C VAL A 202 15.49 20.61 12.28
N PHE A 203 14.34 20.27 12.88
CA PHE A 203 14.18 20.23 14.34
C PHE A 203 14.64 18.92 14.97
N VAL A 204 14.43 17.77 14.32
CA VAL A 204 14.73 16.45 14.92
C VAL A 204 16.11 15.97 14.54
N ALA A 205 16.47 16.06 13.25
CA ALA A 205 17.76 15.56 12.78
C ALA A 205 18.90 16.57 12.91
N ARG A 206 18.60 17.83 13.29
CA ARG A 206 19.54 18.98 13.31
C ARG A 206 20.45 19.04 12.08
N LYS A 207 19.95 18.58 10.93
CA LYS A 207 20.72 18.65 9.68
C LYS A 207 20.61 20.08 9.18
N GLN A 208 21.75 20.76 9.03
CA GLN A 208 21.82 21.97 8.20
C GLN A 208 21.58 21.54 6.74
N THR A 209 20.32 21.51 6.34
CA THR A 209 19.95 21.27 4.95
C THR A 209 19.89 22.61 4.23
N SER A 210 20.81 22.84 3.28
CA SER A 210 20.56 23.82 2.23
C SER A 210 19.34 23.34 1.44
N VAL A 211 18.19 23.99 1.66
CA VAL A 211 16.94 23.58 1.04
C VAL A 211 16.98 23.99 -0.43
N GLN A 212 17.07 23.00 -1.32
CA GLN A 212 16.93 23.20 -2.76
C GLN A 212 15.44 23.35 -3.11
N TRP A 213 14.90 24.54 -2.91
CA TRP A 213 13.48 24.87 -3.18
C TRP A 213 12.98 24.43 -4.56
N PRO A 214 13.74 24.59 -5.67
CA PRO A 214 13.27 24.15 -6.98
C PRO A 214 13.09 22.64 -7.09
N ALA A 215 14.03 21.86 -6.55
CA ALA A 215 13.97 20.39 -6.56
C ALA A 215 12.83 19.88 -5.66
N LEU A 216 12.60 20.55 -4.54
CA LEU A 216 11.50 20.27 -3.63
C LEU A 216 10.14 20.51 -4.30
N ALA A 217 9.95 21.71 -4.88
CA ALA A 217 8.73 22.08 -5.57
C ALA A 217 8.44 21.13 -6.74
N ASN A 218 9.47 20.76 -7.52
CA ASN A 218 9.34 19.76 -8.58
C ASN A 218 8.90 18.40 -8.03
N ASN A 219 9.50 17.92 -6.94
CA ASN A 219 9.13 16.65 -6.32
C ASN A 219 7.71 16.64 -5.75
N VAL A 220 7.21 17.78 -5.25
CA VAL A 220 5.82 17.92 -4.81
C VAL A 220 4.88 17.96 -5.99
N GLY A 221 5.20 18.77 -7.02
CA GLY A 221 4.44 18.85 -8.25
C GLY A 221 4.27 17.50 -8.93
N ARG A 222 5.35 16.70 -9.02
CA ARG A 222 5.31 15.33 -9.53
C ARG A 222 4.37 14.42 -8.73
N SER A 223 4.37 14.52 -7.40
CA SER A 223 3.47 13.73 -6.55
C SER A 223 2.00 14.16 -6.68
N VAL A 224 1.75 15.46 -6.81
CA VAL A 224 0.42 16.02 -7.07
C VAL A 224 -0.11 15.56 -8.43
N VAL A 225 0.72 15.60 -9.47
CA VAL A 225 0.38 15.10 -10.82
C VAL A 225 0.12 13.60 -10.78
N PHE A 226 0.96 12.82 -10.11
CA PHE A 226 0.77 11.39 -9.93
C PHE A 226 -0.58 11.08 -9.30
N LEU A 227 -0.90 11.66 -8.13
CA LEU A 227 -2.13 11.33 -7.42
C LEU A 227 -3.37 11.79 -8.18
N THR A 228 -3.31 12.97 -8.82
CA THR A 228 -4.40 13.47 -9.66
C THR A 228 -4.62 12.56 -10.86
N GLY A 229 -3.55 12.23 -11.58
CA GLY A 229 -3.59 11.38 -12.78
C GLY A 229 -4.00 9.94 -12.47
N ALA A 230 -3.48 9.35 -11.39
CA ALA A 230 -3.79 7.97 -11.00
C ALA A 230 -5.28 7.77 -10.69
N ASN A 231 -5.97 8.80 -10.20
CA ASN A 231 -7.41 8.74 -9.94
C ASN A 231 -8.25 9.19 -11.15
N MET A 232 -7.83 10.23 -11.86
CA MET A 232 -8.64 10.81 -12.94
C MET A 232 -8.46 10.11 -14.29
N ALA A 233 -7.26 9.67 -14.64
CA ALA A 233 -6.99 9.06 -15.95
C ALA A 233 -7.83 7.78 -16.20
N PRO A 234 -8.00 6.85 -15.23
CA PRO A 234 -8.94 5.72 -15.36
C PRO A 234 -10.36 6.15 -15.72
N LEU A 235 -10.84 7.24 -15.12
CA LEU A 235 -12.19 7.75 -15.33
C LEU A 235 -12.35 8.38 -16.71
N LEU A 236 -11.36 9.16 -17.15
CA LEU A 236 -11.32 9.74 -18.49
C LEU A 236 -11.29 8.65 -19.56
N LEU A 237 -10.47 7.63 -19.37
CA LEU A 237 -10.42 6.48 -20.28
C LEU A 237 -11.74 5.70 -20.29
N SER A 238 -12.39 5.54 -19.13
CA SER A 238 -13.71 4.91 -19.04
C SER A 238 -14.78 5.67 -19.84
N CYS A 239 -14.69 6.99 -19.91
CA CYS A 239 -15.59 7.85 -20.68
C CYS A 239 -15.34 7.77 -22.19
N SER A 240 -14.07 7.61 -22.62
CA SER A 240 -13.71 7.54 -24.04
C SER A 240 -13.87 6.15 -24.65
N LEU A 241 -13.83 5.09 -23.83
CA LEU A 241 -14.03 3.73 -24.29
C LEU A 241 -15.52 3.40 -24.49
N PRO A 242 -15.86 2.42 -25.36
CA PRO A 242 -17.22 1.98 -25.57
C PRO A 242 -17.92 1.66 -24.25
N GLN A 243 -19.15 2.13 -24.07
CA GLN A 243 -19.94 1.93 -22.83
C GLN A 243 -20.47 0.49 -22.68
N THR A 244 -19.92 -0.46 -23.43
CA THR A 244 -20.14 -1.89 -23.32
C THR A 244 -18.96 -2.55 -22.60
N ARG A 245 -19.12 -3.82 -22.17
CA ARG A 245 -18.05 -4.65 -21.55
C ARG A 245 -17.35 -3.97 -20.36
N HIS A 246 -18.10 -3.56 -19.35
CA HIS A 246 -17.57 -2.74 -18.24
C HIS A 246 -16.38 -3.36 -17.50
N LYS A 247 -16.37 -4.68 -17.29
CA LYS A 247 -15.25 -5.37 -16.62
C LYS A 247 -13.95 -5.29 -17.41
N LEU A 248 -14.01 -5.39 -18.74
CA LEU A 248 -12.83 -5.25 -19.59
C LEU A 248 -12.30 -3.82 -19.54
N THR A 249 -13.20 -2.83 -19.60
CA THR A 249 -12.82 -1.43 -19.43
C THR A 249 -12.19 -1.18 -18.07
N ALA A 250 -12.74 -1.74 -16.98
CA ALA A 250 -12.18 -1.61 -15.64
C ALA A 250 -10.77 -2.23 -15.55
N LEU A 251 -10.55 -3.38 -16.19
CA LEU A 251 -9.23 -4.01 -16.26
C LEU A 251 -8.21 -3.12 -17.00
N VAL A 252 -8.57 -2.62 -18.17
CA VAL A 252 -7.71 -1.74 -18.97
C VAL A 252 -7.44 -0.43 -18.24
N ALA A 253 -8.47 0.20 -17.66
CA ALA A 253 -8.33 1.43 -16.90
C ALA A 253 -7.45 1.27 -15.66
N SER A 254 -7.41 0.07 -15.07
CA SER A 254 -6.55 -0.23 -13.91
C SER A 254 -5.05 -0.29 -14.25
N THR A 255 -4.67 -0.19 -15.52
CA THR A 255 -3.26 -0.02 -15.93
C THR A 255 -2.75 1.41 -15.73
N LEU A 256 -3.64 2.41 -15.83
CA LEU A 256 -3.27 3.82 -15.83
C LEU A 256 -2.63 4.32 -14.52
N PRO A 257 -3.06 3.87 -13.32
CA PRO A 257 -2.38 4.26 -12.09
C PRO A 257 -0.89 3.88 -12.08
N TYR A 258 -0.52 2.76 -12.70
CA TYR A 258 0.88 2.35 -12.80
C TYR A 258 1.68 3.22 -13.79
N LEU A 259 1.07 3.64 -14.89
CA LEU A 259 1.71 4.59 -15.81
C LEU A 259 1.94 5.94 -15.13
N MET A 260 0.92 6.43 -14.41
CA MET A 260 1.02 7.67 -13.63
C MET A 260 2.06 7.58 -12.53
N LEU A 261 2.24 6.40 -11.93
CA LEU A 261 3.26 6.14 -10.92
C LEU A 261 4.70 6.33 -11.44
N GLN A 262 4.94 6.30 -12.76
CA GLN A 262 6.25 6.61 -13.33
C GLN A 262 6.61 8.10 -13.22
N VAL A 263 5.61 8.97 -13.06
CA VAL A 263 5.82 10.40 -12.78
C VAL A 263 6.40 10.58 -11.38
N GLU A 264 6.14 9.68 -10.43
CA GLU A 264 6.59 9.79 -9.05
C GLU A 264 8.14 9.74 -8.92
N PRO A 265 8.77 10.52 -8.02
CA PRO A 265 10.20 10.38 -7.74
C PRO A 265 10.56 8.96 -7.28
N ARG A 266 11.72 8.45 -7.72
CA ARG A 266 12.13 7.04 -7.52
C ARG A 266 11.95 6.53 -6.08
N LYS A 267 12.32 7.34 -5.08
CA LYS A 267 12.20 6.98 -3.66
C LYS A 267 10.74 6.81 -3.22
N ARG A 268 9.86 7.74 -3.61
CA ARG A 268 8.43 7.66 -3.27
C ARG A 268 7.73 6.56 -4.06
N ARG A 269 8.11 6.38 -5.33
CA ARG A 269 7.62 5.28 -6.19
C ARG A 269 7.80 3.91 -5.52
N ALA A 270 8.97 3.64 -4.95
CA ALA A 270 9.24 2.39 -4.23
C ALA A 270 8.32 2.21 -3.01
N SER A 271 8.10 3.26 -2.22
CA SER A 271 7.18 3.23 -1.09
C SER A 271 5.72 2.98 -1.51
N VAL A 272 5.28 3.61 -2.59
CA VAL A 272 3.92 3.42 -3.14
C VAL A 272 3.75 1.99 -3.68
N LEU A 273 4.73 1.47 -4.43
CA LEU A 273 4.71 0.08 -4.90
C LEU A 273 4.68 -0.93 -3.75
N LYS A 274 5.40 -0.67 -2.67
CA LYS A 274 5.35 -1.51 -1.46
C LYS A 274 3.95 -1.55 -0.86
N ALA A 275 3.27 -0.40 -0.77
CA ALA A 275 1.90 -0.35 -0.30
C ALA A 275 0.94 -1.10 -1.24
N ILE A 276 1.05 -0.89 -2.56
CA ILE A 276 0.25 -1.60 -3.57
C ILE A 276 0.45 -3.12 -3.47
N ALA A 277 1.69 -3.59 -3.31
CA ALA A 277 1.99 -5.01 -3.14
C ALA A 277 1.37 -5.58 -1.87
N CYS A 278 1.37 -4.83 -0.76
CA CYS A 278 0.65 -5.24 0.46
C CYS A 278 -0.86 -5.40 0.20
N TRP A 279 -1.49 -4.42 -0.45
CA TRP A 279 -2.92 -4.51 -0.78
C TRP A 279 -3.24 -5.65 -1.75
N THR A 280 -2.32 -5.94 -2.67
CA THR A 280 -2.42 -7.06 -3.60
C THR A 280 -2.45 -8.40 -2.84
N LEU A 281 -1.55 -8.58 -1.85
CA LEU A 281 -1.51 -9.77 -1.00
C LEU A 281 -2.75 -9.91 -0.14
N VAL A 282 -3.21 -8.82 0.51
CA VAL A 282 -4.46 -8.81 1.27
C VAL A 282 -5.63 -9.22 0.37
N SER A 283 -5.68 -8.69 -0.85
CA SER A 283 -6.73 -9.03 -1.81
C SER A 283 -6.71 -10.49 -2.23
N LEU A 284 -5.54 -11.08 -2.43
CA LEU A 284 -5.41 -12.51 -2.73
C LEU A 284 -5.89 -13.37 -1.57
N GLN A 285 -5.55 -12.99 -0.34
CA GLN A 285 -5.98 -13.71 0.87
C GLN A 285 -7.50 -13.66 1.03
N LEU A 286 -8.10 -12.48 0.88
CA LEU A 286 -9.55 -12.31 1.01
C LEU A 286 -10.30 -13.05 -0.10
N GLN A 287 -9.84 -12.97 -1.34
CA GLN A 287 -10.40 -13.75 -2.45
C GLN A 287 -10.38 -15.25 -2.13
N ALA A 288 -9.25 -15.78 -1.64
CA ALA A 288 -9.09 -17.19 -1.32
C ALA A 288 -9.95 -17.66 -0.13
N THR A 289 -10.32 -16.75 0.78
CA THR A 289 -11.28 -17.07 1.85
C THR A 289 -12.72 -17.02 1.36
N SER A 290 -13.08 -16.04 0.52
CA SER A 290 -14.43 -15.92 -0.04
C SER A 290 -14.77 -17.05 -1.01
N SER A 291 -13.78 -17.67 -1.66
CA SER A 291 -14.00 -18.81 -2.57
C SER A 291 -14.13 -20.17 -1.87
N ARG A 292 -13.97 -20.23 -0.54
CA ARG A 292 -14.11 -21.46 0.26
C ARG A 292 -15.46 -21.57 0.98
N VAL A 293 -16.27 -20.53 0.89
CA VAL A 293 -17.66 -20.46 1.37
C VAL A 293 -18.57 -20.65 0.17
#